data_AF-A0A549YFQ4-F1
#
_entry.id   AF-A0A549YFQ4-F1
#
_cell.length_a   1.000
_cell.length_b   1.000
_cell.length_c   1.000
_cell.angle_alpha   90.00
_cell.angle_beta   90.00
_cell.angle_gamma   90.00
#
_symmetry.space_group_name_H-M   'P 1'
#
loop_
_entity.id
_entity.type
_entity.pdbx_description
1 polymer ?
#
loop_
_entity_poly.entity_id
_entity_poly.type
_entity_poly.pdbx_seq_one_letter_code
_entity_poly.pdbx_strand_id
1 'polypeptide(L)'
;MTVNEALKPIYDKRVNYVVKSLAVGSTREELSDELNYSDYRSLDIYMRRRNFTWDSEKQNYVPAMEKKGQSIVQTTNHGKAGKVVKYFEEGLDPKQVAKNVGFKDHKKLAEYMKGKGYEWNSEQQNYTKIFGMIDKPEDGYKEAVPSPKQSVTNEANDGIQNGHSLEVLDLLENYKDRLMEVLNVTNNVNQIPRYAVPGTCMNKCAHISDAINELLLEFSREKNIKQRSIFETALIEFLKKYGYESEVKSKLNC
;
A
#
# COMPACT_ATOMS: atom_id res chain seq x y z
N MET A 1 -24.57 -8.86 -0.93
CA MET A 1 -23.78 -10.04 -0.51
C MET A 1 -22.34 -9.57 -0.34
N THR A 2 -21.77 -9.76 0.84
CA THR A 2 -20.41 -9.29 1.15
C THR A 2 -19.38 -10.17 0.45
N VAL A 3 -18.29 -9.56 -0.04
CA VAL A 3 -17.19 -10.23 -0.78
C VAL A 3 -16.56 -11.41 -0.01
N ASN A 4 -16.80 -11.49 1.30
CA ASN A 4 -16.24 -12.50 2.20
C ASN A 4 -17.01 -13.84 2.24
N GLU A 5 -18.27 -13.90 1.79
CA GLU A 5 -19.01 -15.19 1.77
C GLU A 5 -18.56 -16.11 0.64
N ALA A 6 -18.13 -15.56 -0.50
CA ALA A 6 -17.75 -16.33 -1.69
C ALA A 6 -16.42 -17.11 -1.55
N LEU A 7 -15.63 -16.83 -0.50
CA LEU A 7 -14.30 -17.40 -0.31
C LEU A 7 -14.24 -18.52 0.74
N LYS A 8 -15.37 -18.88 1.38
CA LYS A 8 -15.39 -19.91 2.44
C LYS A 8 -14.97 -21.27 1.86
N PRO A 9 -14.05 -22.01 2.50
CA PRO A 9 -13.65 -23.34 2.05
C PRO A 9 -14.84 -24.30 2.08
N ILE A 10 -15.03 -25.03 0.97
CA ILE A 10 -16.14 -25.98 0.82
C ILE A 10 -15.59 -27.39 1.10
N TYR A 11 -15.90 -27.92 2.29
CA TYR A 11 -15.49 -29.26 2.71
C TYR A 11 -16.47 -30.32 2.21
N ASP A 12 -16.17 -30.88 1.04
CA ASP A 12 -16.89 -32.04 0.47
C ASP A 12 -16.27 -33.36 0.96
N LYS A 13 -17.00 -34.48 0.88
CA LYS A 13 -16.49 -35.82 1.24
C LYS A 13 -15.20 -36.14 0.49
N ARG A 14 -15.14 -35.77 -0.80
CA ARG A 14 -13.96 -35.97 -1.65
C ARG A 14 -12.80 -35.04 -1.29
N VAL A 15 -13.06 -33.79 -0.90
CA VAL A 15 -12.01 -32.86 -0.41
C VAL A 15 -11.37 -33.41 0.85
N ASN A 16 -12.20 -33.85 1.81
CA ASN A 16 -11.71 -34.42 3.06
C ASN A 16 -10.91 -35.70 2.81
N TYR A 17 -11.31 -36.53 1.84
CA TYR A 17 -10.55 -37.70 1.42
C TYR A 17 -9.16 -37.30 0.90
N VAL A 18 -9.11 -36.39 -0.08
CA VAL A 18 -7.86 -35.93 -0.70
C VAL A 18 -6.89 -35.33 0.35
N VAL A 19 -7.37 -34.44 1.22
CA VAL A 19 -6.52 -33.80 2.26
C VAL A 19 -5.97 -34.82 3.25
N LYS A 20 -6.77 -35.84 3.62
CA LYS A 20 -6.34 -36.92 4.52
C LYS A 20 -5.32 -37.84 3.84
N SER A 21 -5.57 -38.28 2.60
CA SER A 21 -4.65 -39.17 1.89
C SER A 21 -3.30 -38.51 1.63
N LEU A 22 -3.29 -37.21 1.28
CA LEU A 22 -2.05 -36.44 1.16
C LEU A 22 -1.31 -36.30 2.50
N ALA A 23 -2.03 -36.14 3.61
CA ALA A 23 -1.42 -36.09 4.94
C ALA A 23 -0.78 -37.43 5.37
N VAL A 24 -1.27 -38.55 4.82
CA VAL A 24 -0.71 -39.89 5.03
C VAL A 24 0.53 -40.13 4.14
N GLY A 25 0.72 -39.33 3.09
CA GLY A 25 1.88 -39.38 2.21
C GLY A 25 1.61 -39.89 0.79
N SER A 26 0.34 -40.08 0.40
CA SER A 26 0.00 -40.38 -1.00
C SER A 26 0.40 -39.21 -1.90
N THR A 27 0.81 -39.51 -3.13
CA THR A 27 1.12 -38.47 -4.10
C THR A 27 -0.14 -37.95 -4.80
N ARG A 28 -0.03 -36.75 -5.40
CA ARG A 28 -1.13 -36.19 -6.21
C ARG A 28 -1.46 -37.04 -7.44
N GLU A 29 -0.47 -37.72 -7.99
CA GLU A 29 -0.59 -38.57 -9.18
C GLU A 29 -1.37 -39.85 -8.83
N GLU A 30 -0.99 -40.53 -7.75
CA GLU A 30 -1.73 -41.69 -7.22
C GLU A 30 -3.19 -41.34 -6.90
N LEU A 31 -3.44 -40.17 -6.31
CA LEU A 31 -4.79 -39.72 -6.00
C LEU A 31 -5.60 -39.35 -7.24
N SER A 32 -4.96 -38.85 -8.31
CA SER A 32 -5.68 -38.65 -9.57
C SER A 32 -6.13 -39.97 -10.17
N ASP A 33 -5.26 -40.98 -10.16
CA ASP A 33 -5.57 -42.29 -10.72
C ASP A 33 -6.67 -43.00 -9.90
N GLU A 34 -6.54 -43.00 -8.56
CA GLU A 34 -7.54 -43.60 -7.67
C GLU A 34 -8.92 -42.96 -7.81
N LEU A 35 -8.96 -41.63 -7.97
CA LEU A 35 -10.20 -40.88 -8.12
C LEU A 35 -10.70 -40.81 -9.57
N ASN A 36 -10.11 -41.58 -10.49
CA ASN A 36 -10.43 -41.63 -11.93
C ASN A 36 -10.40 -40.25 -12.61
N TYR A 37 -9.43 -39.41 -12.23
CA TYR A 37 -9.12 -38.19 -12.95
C TYR A 37 -8.11 -38.47 -14.06
N SER A 38 -8.22 -37.73 -15.16
CA SER A 38 -7.29 -37.86 -16.30
C SER A 38 -5.85 -37.47 -15.97
N ASP A 39 -5.67 -36.62 -14.96
CA ASP A 39 -4.40 -36.00 -14.60
C ASP A 39 -4.51 -35.33 -13.22
N TYR A 40 -3.40 -35.14 -12.51
CA TYR A 40 -3.35 -34.40 -11.24
C TYR A 40 -3.86 -32.96 -11.40
N ARG A 41 -3.74 -32.38 -12.61
CA ARG A 41 -4.28 -31.04 -12.92
C ARG A 41 -5.80 -30.99 -12.79
N SER A 42 -6.50 -32.07 -13.11
CA SER A 42 -7.95 -32.17 -12.96
C SER A 42 -8.35 -32.19 -11.48
N LEU A 43 -7.55 -32.85 -10.64
CA LEU A 43 -7.68 -32.82 -9.18
C LEU A 43 -7.43 -31.40 -8.61
N ASP A 44 -6.37 -30.73 -9.08
CA ASP A 44 -6.07 -29.34 -8.71
C ASP A 44 -7.21 -28.38 -9.05
N ILE A 45 -7.81 -28.51 -10.25
CA ILE A 45 -8.97 -27.71 -10.67
C ILE A 45 -10.16 -27.96 -9.75
N TYR A 46 -10.41 -29.23 -9.39
CA TYR A 46 -11.51 -29.61 -8.50
C TYR A 46 -11.35 -28.98 -7.11
N MET A 47 -10.13 -28.99 -6.55
CA MET A 47 -9.82 -28.38 -5.24
C MET A 47 -9.92 -26.85 -5.29
N ARG A 48 -9.44 -26.23 -6.38
CA ARG A 48 -9.52 -24.76 -6.56
C ARG A 48 -10.96 -24.25 -6.61
N ARG A 49 -11.86 -25.00 -7.25
CA ARG A 49 -13.31 -24.69 -7.30
C ARG A 49 -13.99 -24.76 -5.92
N ARG A 50 -13.32 -25.30 -4.91
CA ARG A 50 -13.79 -25.42 -3.51
C ARG A 50 -13.02 -24.52 -2.55
N ASN A 51 -12.30 -23.53 -3.08
CA ASN A 51 -11.49 -22.57 -2.32
C ASN A 51 -10.30 -23.22 -1.58
N PHE A 52 -9.71 -24.28 -2.15
CA PHE A 52 -8.43 -24.84 -1.69
C PHE A 52 -7.31 -24.51 -2.68
N THR A 53 -6.08 -24.38 -2.18
CA THR A 53 -4.89 -24.13 -2.99
C THR A 53 -3.77 -25.06 -2.56
N TRP A 54 -2.97 -25.49 -3.53
CA TRP A 54 -1.78 -26.31 -3.26
C TRP A 54 -0.72 -25.53 -2.48
N ASP A 55 -0.24 -26.14 -1.40
CA ASP A 55 0.91 -25.71 -0.63
C ASP A 55 2.09 -26.65 -0.94
N SER A 56 3.14 -26.10 -1.55
CA SER A 56 4.31 -26.88 -1.95
C SER A 56 5.23 -27.21 -0.77
N GLU A 57 5.12 -26.49 0.34
CA GLU A 57 5.93 -26.76 1.53
C GLU A 57 5.33 -27.92 2.32
N LYS A 58 4.01 -27.90 2.51
CA LYS A 58 3.26 -28.95 3.22
C LYS A 58 2.93 -30.16 2.34
N GLN A 59 3.15 -30.06 1.02
CA GLN A 59 2.72 -31.04 0.02
C GLN A 59 1.23 -31.43 0.21
N ASN A 60 0.39 -30.46 0.55
CA ASN A 60 -1.04 -30.67 0.80
C ASN A 60 -1.87 -29.45 0.37
N TYR A 61 -3.19 -29.60 0.28
CA TYR A 61 -4.10 -28.51 0.00
C TYR A 61 -4.50 -27.79 1.28
N VAL A 62 -4.38 -26.46 1.27
CA VAL A 62 -4.82 -25.57 2.36
C VAL A 62 -5.95 -24.67 1.88
N PRO A 63 -6.85 -24.23 2.76
CA PRO A 63 -7.84 -23.21 2.42
C PRO A 63 -7.18 -21.96 1.81
N ALA A 64 -7.73 -21.46 0.70
CA ALA A 64 -7.17 -20.33 -0.03
C ALA A 64 -7.11 -19.03 0.80
N MET A 65 -7.95 -18.93 1.84
CA MET A 65 -7.88 -17.85 2.82
C MET A 65 -6.59 -17.88 3.66
N GLU A 66 -6.13 -19.07 4.07
CA GLU A 66 -4.94 -19.21 4.93
C GLU A 66 -3.67 -18.85 4.18
N LYS A 67 -3.58 -19.17 2.88
CA LYS A 67 -2.46 -18.76 2.03
C LYS A 67 -2.38 -17.24 1.84
N LYS A 68 -3.53 -16.55 1.82
CA LYS A 68 -3.58 -15.07 1.82
C LYS A 68 -3.23 -14.47 3.19
N GLY A 69 -3.51 -15.17 4.28
CA GLY A 69 -3.10 -14.77 5.64
C GLY A 69 -1.62 -14.96 5.92
N GLN A 70 -1.00 -16.00 5.35
CA GLN A 70 0.42 -16.34 5.56
C GLN A 70 1.40 -15.59 4.63
N SER A 71 0.91 -14.78 3.70
CA SER A 71 1.73 -13.98 2.77
C SER A 71 1.69 -12.47 3.02
N ILE A 72 1.44 -12.05 4.28
CA ILE A 72 1.57 -10.65 4.69
C ILE A 72 3.04 -10.30 5.04
N VAL A 73 3.89 -11.30 5.24
CA VAL A 73 5.33 -11.09 5.51
C VAL A 73 6.11 -11.38 4.23
N GLN A 74 6.89 -10.40 3.80
CA GLN A 74 7.75 -10.36 2.62
C GLN A 74 7.01 -10.20 1.28
N THR A 75 6.50 -8.98 1.08
CA THR A 75 6.73 -8.37 -0.24
C THR A 75 8.24 -8.36 -0.44
N THR A 76 8.76 -9.25 -1.28
CA THR A 76 10.14 -9.19 -1.77
C THR A 76 10.30 -7.90 -2.56
N ASN A 77 10.46 -6.78 -1.85
CA ASN A 77 10.74 -5.48 -2.44
C ASN A 77 12.19 -5.53 -2.91
N HIS A 78 12.41 -5.85 -4.18
CA HIS A 78 13.76 -5.88 -4.79
C HIS A 78 14.43 -4.49 -4.85
N GLY A 79 13.76 -3.44 -4.35
CA GLY A 79 14.27 -2.09 -4.23
C GLY A 79 15.14 -1.85 -2.99
N LYS A 80 15.71 -0.65 -2.86
CA LYS A 80 16.58 -0.26 -1.75
C LYS A 80 15.97 -0.53 -0.37
N ALA A 81 14.67 -0.30 -0.20
CA ALA A 81 13.97 -0.53 1.08
C ALA A 81 13.95 -2.02 1.50
N GLY A 82 13.76 -2.96 0.56
CA GLY A 82 13.80 -4.38 0.91
C GLY A 82 15.22 -4.87 1.21
N LYS A 83 16.25 -4.29 0.58
CA LYS A 83 17.65 -4.55 0.98
C LYS A 83 17.91 -4.11 2.42
N VAL A 84 17.36 -2.96 2.83
CA VAL A 84 17.47 -2.45 4.20
C VAL A 84 16.82 -3.41 5.18
N VAL A 85 15.58 -3.84 4.93
CA VAL A 85 14.87 -4.82 5.78
C VAL A 85 15.68 -6.11 5.90
N LYS A 86 16.20 -6.62 4.78
CA LYS A 86 17.04 -7.84 4.76
C LYS A 86 18.32 -7.68 5.59
N TYR A 87 19.01 -6.54 5.47
CA TYR A 87 20.23 -6.30 6.24
C TYR A 87 19.97 -6.19 7.75
N PHE A 88 18.79 -5.70 8.15
CA PHE A 88 18.39 -5.70 9.56
C PHE A 88 17.95 -7.09 10.04
N GLU A 89 17.33 -7.92 9.19
CA GLU A 89 17.09 -9.35 9.50
C GLU A 89 18.42 -10.09 9.73
N GLU A 90 19.48 -9.72 9.01
CA GLU A 90 20.84 -10.25 9.17
C GLU A 90 21.57 -9.69 10.42
N GLY A 91 20.95 -8.78 11.19
CA GLY A 91 21.50 -8.25 12.45
C GLY A 91 22.61 -7.21 12.28
N LEU A 92 22.71 -6.56 11.12
CA LEU A 92 23.75 -5.55 10.85
C LEU A 92 23.48 -4.23 11.60
N ASP A 93 24.56 -3.56 12.02
CA ASP A 93 24.48 -2.24 12.67
C ASP A 93 23.88 -1.18 11.71
N PRO A 94 22.91 -0.35 12.13
CA PRO A 94 22.32 0.71 11.32
C PRO A 94 23.29 1.57 10.50
N LYS A 95 24.51 1.83 11.01
CA LYS A 95 25.55 2.56 10.28
C LYS A 95 26.11 1.78 9.09
N GLN A 96 26.29 0.47 9.25
CA GLN A 96 26.75 -0.42 8.20
C GLN A 96 25.67 -0.61 7.13
N VAL A 97 24.40 -0.77 7.55
CA VAL A 97 23.27 -0.86 6.62
C VAL A 97 23.16 0.40 5.75
N ALA A 98 23.30 1.59 6.34
CA ALA A 98 23.29 2.85 5.60
C ALA A 98 24.40 2.89 4.54
N LYS A 99 25.62 2.50 4.91
CA LYS A 99 26.78 2.46 4.00
C LYS A 99 26.59 1.45 2.86
N ASN A 100 26.09 0.26 3.15
CA ASN A 100 25.88 -0.82 2.17
C ASN A 100 24.79 -0.48 1.13
N VAL A 101 23.80 0.32 1.52
CA VAL A 101 22.71 0.76 0.62
C VAL A 101 23.05 2.07 -0.11
N GLY A 102 24.11 2.76 0.31
CA GLY A 102 24.61 4.00 -0.32
C GLY A 102 24.05 5.29 0.28
N PHE A 103 23.61 5.27 1.54
CA PHE A 103 23.24 6.47 2.28
C PHE A 103 24.45 7.05 3.02
N LYS A 104 24.47 8.39 3.17
CA LYS A 104 25.53 9.09 3.91
C LYS A 104 25.49 8.77 5.41
N ASP A 105 24.29 8.72 5.99
CA ASP A 105 24.05 8.50 7.41
C ASP A 105 22.81 7.62 7.64
N HIS A 106 22.79 6.93 8.79
CA HIS A 106 21.62 6.16 9.23
C HIS A 106 20.37 7.04 9.46
N LYS A 107 20.55 8.36 9.70
CA LYS A 107 19.44 9.32 9.77
C LYS A 107 18.73 9.47 8.42
N LYS A 108 19.50 9.57 7.33
CA LYS A 108 18.97 9.64 5.95
C LYS A 108 18.31 8.35 5.53
N LEU A 109 18.85 7.21 5.99
CA LEU A 109 18.22 5.91 5.83
C LEU A 109 16.84 5.87 6.51
N ALA A 110 16.74 6.36 7.75
CA ALA A 110 15.47 6.40 8.50
C ALA A 110 14.44 7.32 7.85
N GLU A 111 14.83 8.53 7.42
CA GLU A 111 13.97 9.43 6.63
C GLU A 111 13.44 8.75 5.36
N TYR A 112 14.33 8.04 4.64
CA TYR A 112 13.97 7.31 3.44
C TYR A 112 12.96 6.19 3.72
N MET A 113 13.19 5.37 4.75
CA MET A 113 12.28 4.28 5.12
C MET A 113 10.91 4.82 5.56
N LYS A 114 10.88 5.89 6.36
CA LYS A 114 9.66 6.59 6.75
C LYS A 114 8.88 7.11 5.53
N GLY A 115 9.58 7.69 4.55
CA GLY A 115 8.97 8.15 3.29
C GLY A 115 8.42 7.01 2.41
N LYS A 116 8.93 5.78 2.56
CA LYS A 116 8.41 4.59 1.88
C LYS A 116 7.30 3.87 2.67
N GLY A 117 6.81 4.46 3.77
CA GLY A 117 5.75 3.89 4.61
C GLY A 117 6.22 2.75 5.52
N TYR A 118 7.50 2.75 5.88
CA TYR A 118 8.08 1.84 6.86
C TYR A 118 8.32 2.54 8.18
N GLU A 119 8.02 1.87 9.27
CA GLU A 119 8.27 2.33 10.63
C GLU A 119 9.20 1.38 11.35
N TRP A 120 10.06 1.93 12.22
CA TRP A 120 10.99 1.11 12.99
C TRP A 120 10.25 0.44 14.15
N ASN A 121 10.29 -0.88 14.19
CA ASN A 121 9.79 -1.66 15.31
C ASN A 121 10.97 -2.02 16.24
N SER A 122 10.98 -1.45 17.44
CA SER A 122 12.00 -1.71 18.46
C SER A 122 12.05 -3.16 18.94
N GLU A 123 10.92 -3.87 18.91
CA GLU A 123 10.84 -5.27 19.34
C GLU A 123 11.48 -6.21 18.32
N GLN A 124 11.31 -5.91 17.04
CA GLN A 124 11.85 -6.71 15.93
C GLN A 124 13.22 -6.23 15.46
N GLN A 125 13.71 -5.09 15.98
CA GLN A 125 14.91 -4.39 15.51
C GLN A 125 14.93 -4.25 13.97
N ASN A 126 13.76 -4.02 13.37
CA ASN A 126 13.58 -3.97 11.92
C ASN A 126 12.40 -3.07 11.55
N TYR A 127 12.31 -2.74 10.27
CA TYR A 127 11.27 -1.92 9.69
C TYR A 127 10.04 -2.74 9.30
N THR A 128 8.88 -2.39 9.85
CA THR A 128 7.58 -2.94 9.45
C THR A 128 6.85 -1.98 8.52
N LYS A 129 6.13 -2.51 7.53
CA LYS A 129 5.39 -1.69 6.56
C LYS A 129 4.00 -1.39 7.10
N ILE A 130 3.67 -0.11 7.22
CA ILE A 130 2.33 0.32 7.62
C ILE A 130 1.42 0.15 6.39
N PHE A 131 0.54 -0.85 6.40
CA PHE A 131 -0.55 -0.94 5.42
C PHE A 131 -1.79 -0.27 6.02
N GLY A 132 -2.21 0.85 5.45
CA GLY A 132 -3.42 1.55 5.89
C GLY A 132 -3.30 3.06 5.77
N MET A 133 -4.42 3.75 5.62
CA MET A 133 -4.54 5.20 5.43
C MET A 133 -3.69 5.99 6.43
N ILE A 134 -3.04 7.04 5.94
CA ILE A 134 -2.31 8.00 6.77
C ILE A 134 -3.35 8.84 7.51
N ASP A 135 -3.80 8.36 8.66
CA ASP A 135 -4.12 9.25 9.77
C ASP A 135 -2.79 9.52 10.47
N LYS A 136 -2.29 10.75 10.35
CA LYS A 136 -1.12 11.16 11.13
C LYS A 136 -1.49 11.11 12.61
N PRO A 137 -0.67 10.47 13.47
CA PRO A 137 -0.89 10.50 14.92
C PRO A 137 -0.55 11.87 15.50
N GLU A 138 -1.34 12.24 16.52
CA GLU A 138 -1.07 13.29 17.50
C GLU A 138 0.22 12.99 18.27
N ASP A 139 1.12 13.96 18.38
CA ASP A 139 2.24 13.94 19.31
C ASP A 139 1.95 14.90 20.48
N GLY A 140 1.50 14.37 21.62
CA GLY A 140 1.83 14.89 22.96
C GLY A 140 3.08 14.17 23.47
N TYR A 141 3.99 14.69 24.30
CA TYR A 141 3.85 15.66 25.39
C TYR A 141 5.22 16.29 25.75
N LYS A 142 5.20 17.61 26.02
CA LYS A 142 5.73 18.40 27.17
C LYS A 142 7.19 18.27 27.67
N GLU A 143 7.90 19.40 27.68
CA GLU A 143 8.35 20.22 28.84
C GLU A 143 9.32 21.33 28.34
N ALA A 144 9.56 22.48 28.94
CA ALA A 144 8.87 23.43 29.82
C ALA A 144 9.93 24.51 30.16
N VAL A 145 9.78 25.79 29.78
CA VAL A 145 10.49 26.90 30.46
C VAL A 145 9.68 28.22 30.32
N PRO A 146 9.57 29.06 31.38
CA PRO A 146 8.44 29.98 31.60
C PRO A 146 8.80 31.46 31.40
N SER A 147 7.79 32.33 31.20
CA SER A 147 7.86 33.79 31.45
C SER A 147 6.48 34.47 31.36
N PRO A 148 6.26 35.66 31.94
CA PRO A 148 5.26 35.86 33.00
C PRO A 148 4.01 36.70 32.65
N LYS A 149 2.94 36.39 33.40
CA LYS A 149 1.82 37.19 33.94
C LYS A 149 1.42 38.56 33.34
N GLN A 150 0.10 38.61 33.04
CA GLN A 150 -0.90 39.64 33.38
C GLN A 150 -0.87 40.97 32.60
N SER A 151 -1.98 41.64 32.27
CA SER A 151 -3.42 41.40 32.37
C SER A 151 -4.10 42.64 31.79
N VAL A 152 -5.16 42.51 30.98
CA VAL A 152 -6.21 43.53 30.97
C VAL A 152 -7.57 42.85 30.79
N THR A 153 -8.38 43.01 31.82
CA THR A 153 -9.80 42.69 31.94
C THR A 153 -10.63 43.47 30.93
N ASN A 154 -11.73 42.87 30.46
CA ASN A 154 -13.07 43.44 30.57
C ASN A 154 -14.11 42.35 30.24
N GLU A 155 -14.97 42.10 31.22
CA GLU A 155 -16.15 41.23 31.12
C GLU A 155 -17.37 42.08 30.72
N ALA A 156 -18.19 41.57 29.79
CA ALA A 156 -19.65 41.47 29.95
C ALA A 156 -20.32 40.89 28.68
N ASN A 157 -20.82 39.66 28.82
CA ASN A 157 -22.09 39.06 28.35
C ASN A 157 -22.80 39.66 27.11
N ASP A 158 -23.32 38.89 26.16
CA ASP A 158 -24.14 37.69 26.36
C ASP A 158 -24.27 36.84 25.07
N GLY A 159 -24.45 35.53 25.26
CA GLY A 159 -25.26 34.66 24.39
C GLY A 159 -24.86 34.44 22.93
N ILE A 160 -24.18 33.30 22.68
CA ILE A 160 -24.41 32.30 21.62
C ILE A 160 -23.04 31.71 21.28
N GLN A 161 -22.79 30.46 21.70
CA GLN A 161 -21.91 29.41 21.15
C GLN A 161 -20.77 29.78 20.15
N ASN A 162 -20.12 30.92 20.30
CA ASN A 162 -19.11 31.42 19.36
C ASN A 162 -17.70 30.97 19.73
N GLY A 163 -17.48 30.43 20.94
CA GLY A 163 -16.17 29.90 21.34
C GLY A 163 -15.75 28.73 20.45
N HIS A 164 -16.64 27.75 20.25
CA HIS A 164 -16.38 26.65 19.31
C HIS A 164 -16.22 27.13 17.87
N SER A 165 -17.00 28.13 17.43
CA SER A 165 -16.82 28.71 16.09
C SER A 165 -15.47 29.41 15.94
N LEU A 166 -14.99 30.10 16.98
CA LEU A 166 -13.69 30.77 16.99
C LEU A 166 -12.52 29.76 17.06
N GLU A 167 -12.65 28.70 17.85
CA GLU A 167 -11.69 27.58 17.87
C GLU A 167 -11.62 26.88 16.51
N VAL A 168 -12.77 26.67 15.87
CA VAL A 168 -12.84 26.11 14.51
C VAL A 168 -12.23 27.07 13.50
N LEU A 169 -12.46 28.38 13.61
CA LEU A 169 -11.86 29.37 12.73
C LEU A 169 -10.34 29.43 12.88
N ASP A 170 -9.82 29.38 14.11
CA ASP A 170 -8.39 29.32 14.39
C ASP A 170 -7.77 28.01 13.86
N LEU A 171 -8.48 26.88 14.01
CA LEU A 171 -8.08 25.60 13.45
C LEU A 171 -8.09 25.63 11.90
N LEU A 172 -9.11 26.22 11.28
CA LEU A 172 -9.18 26.39 9.83
C LEU A 172 -8.08 27.33 9.32
N GLU A 173 -7.72 28.37 10.07
CA GLU A 173 -6.63 29.29 9.75
C GLU A 173 -5.27 28.59 9.82
N ASN A 174 -5.05 27.78 10.86
CA ASN A 174 -3.84 26.95 11.01
C ASN A 174 -3.68 25.91 9.88
N TYR A 175 -4.79 25.43 9.31
CA TYR A 175 -4.78 24.50 8.18
C TYR A 175 -5.06 25.18 6.84
N LYS A 176 -5.05 26.51 6.76
CA LYS A 176 -5.43 27.26 5.55
C LYS A 176 -4.65 26.81 4.32
N ASP A 177 -3.33 26.66 4.42
CA ASP A 177 -2.51 26.25 3.27
C ASP A 177 -2.84 24.83 2.79
N ARG A 178 -3.12 23.92 3.73
CA ARG A 178 -3.51 22.53 3.45
C ARG A 178 -4.93 22.46 2.88
N LEU A 179 -5.85 23.27 3.40
CA LEU A 179 -7.21 23.40 2.89
C LEU A 179 -7.19 23.99 1.48
N MET A 180 -6.37 25.01 1.25
CA MET A 180 -6.16 25.58 -0.08
C MET A 180 -5.57 24.54 -1.03
N GLU A 181 -4.61 23.71 -0.61
CA GLU A 181 -4.09 22.61 -1.43
C GLU A 181 -5.20 21.61 -1.81
N VAL A 182 -5.99 21.14 -0.84
CA VAL A 182 -7.09 20.19 -1.09
C VAL A 182 -8.20 20.80 -1.94
N LEU A 183 -8.62 22.03 -1.67
CA LEU A 183 -9.64 22.74 -2.44
C LEU A 183 -9.16 23.05 -3.86
N ASN A 184 -7.88 23.39 -4.03
CA ASN A 184 -7.30 23.59 -5.37
C ASN A 184 -7.23 22.26 -6.15
N VAL A 185 -7.00 21.12 -5.50
CA VAL A 185 -7.12 19.80 -6.15
C VAL A 185 -8.55 19.56 -6.66
N THR A 186 -9.58 20.03 -5.94
CA THR A 186 -10.98 19.92 -6.38
C THR A 186 -11.37 20.91 -7.49
N ASN A 187 -10.77 22.11 -7.54
CA ASN A 187 -11.03 23.08 -8.62
C ASN A 187 -10.34 22.70 -9.93
N ASN A 188 -9.25 21.93 -9.87
CA ASN A 188 -8.53 21.44 -11.05
C ASN A 188 -9.07 20.12 -11.61
N VAL A 189 -10.20 19.60 -11.12
CA VAL A 189 -10.80 18.33 -11.59
C VAL A 189 -11.06 18.35 -13.12
N ASN A 190 -11.20 19.52 -13.71
CA ASN A 190 -11.40 19.69 -15.15
C ASN A 190 -10.11 19.80 -15.99
N GLN A 191 -8.94 19.96 -15.37
CA GLN A 191 -7.66 20.06 -16.07
C GLN A 191 -6.69 19.00 -15.58
N ILE A 192 -6.59 17.92 -16.36
CA ILE A 192 -5.61 16.84 -16.15
C ILE A 192 -4.20 17.45 -16.19
N PRO A 193 -3.39 17.31 -15.13
CA PRO A 193 -2.02 17.81 -15.10
C PRO A 193 -1.20 17.22 -16.25
N ARG A 194 -0.57 18.09 -17.05
CA ARG A 194 0.34 17.69 -18.13
C ARG A 194 1.76 17.81 -17.64
N TYR A 195 2.43 16.67 -17.49
CA TYR A 195 3.83 16.62 -17.09
C TYR A 195 4.72 16.50 -18.32
N ALA A 196 5.63 17.46 -18.51
CA ALA A 196 6.66 17.36 -19.54
C ALA A 196 7.82 16.52 -19.01
N VAL A 197 7.80 15.20 -19.26
CA VAL A 197 8.87 14.30 -18.84
C VAL A 197 9.98 14.27 -19.90
N PRO A 198 11.21 14.70 -19.60
CA PRO A 198 12.33 14.63 -20.54
C PRO A 198 12.80 13.18 -20.71
N GLY A 199 13.04 12.75 -21.97
CA GLY A 199 13.64 11.45 -22.26
C GLY A 199 13.24 10.84 -23.61
N THR A 200 13.87 9.72 -23.95
CA THR A 200 13.51 8.91 -25.12
C THR A 200 12.27 8.07 -24.83
N CYS A 201 11.34 8.03 -25.78
CA CYS A 201 10.11 7.25 -25.64
C CYS A 201 10.42 5.76 -25.79
N MET A 202 10.04 4.94 -24.80
CA MET A 202 10.18 3.48 -24.83
C MET A 202 8.79 2.83 -24.85
N ASN A 203 8.61 1.80 -25.68
CA ASN A 203 7.37 1.03 -25.70
C ASN A 203 7.28 0.12 -24.47
N LYS A 204 6.13 0.12 -23.82
CA LYS A 204 5.78 -0.79 -22.73
C LYS A 204 4.41 -1.39 -23.02
N CYS A 205 4.31 -2.72 -22.94
CA CYS A 205 3.05 -3.45 -23.13
C CYS A 205 2.55 -3.93 -21.76
N ALA A 206 1.29 -3.66 -21.44
CA ALA A 206 0.62 -4.14 -20.24
C ALA A 206 -0.80 -4.60 -20.61
N HIS A 207 -1.25 -5.71 -20.03
CA HIS A 207 -2.63 -6.17 -20.20
C HIS A 207 -3.55 -5.33 -19.29
N ILE A 208 -4.66 -4.85 -19.85
CA ILE A 208 -5.68 -4.06 -19.16
C ILE A 208 -7.02 -4.75 -19.42
N SER A 209 -7.94 -4.69 -18.47
CA SER A 209 -9.30 -5.22 -18.67
C SER A 209 -10.06 -4.39 -19.71
N ASP A 210 -10.94 -5.05 -20.46
CA ASP A 210 -11.72 -4.40 -21.51
C ASP A 210 -12.56 -3.23 -20.97
N ALA A 211 -13.16 -3.40 -19.78
CA ALA A 211 -13.94 -2.36 -19.12
C ALA A 211 -13.13 -1.08 -18.82
N ILE A 212 -11.86 -1.21 -18.40
CA ILE A 212 -11.01 -0.04 -18.15
C ILE A 212 -10.57 0.60 -19.48
N ASN A 213 -10.33 -0.22 -20.51
CA ASN A 213 -9.99 0.28 -21.83
C ASN A 213 -11.14 1.11 -22.45
N GLU A 214 -12.39 0.66 -22.28
CA GLU A 214 -13.57 1.41 -22.70
C GLU A 214 -13.65 2.78 -22.00
N LEU A 215 -13.51 2.80 -20.67
CA LEU A 215 -13.49 4.05 -19.90
C LEU A 215 -12.34 4.98 -20.32
N LEU A 216 -11.16 4.43 -20.58
CA LEU A 216 -10.02 5.20 -21.06
C LEU A 216 -10.28 5.83 -22.44
N LEU A 217 -10.91 5.08 -23.34
CA LEU A 217 -11.28 5.56 -24.68
C LEU A 217 -12.35 6.65 -24.63
N GLU A 218 -13.32 6.52 -23.74
CA GLU A 218 -14.34 7.54 -23.50
C GLU A 218 -13.70 8.82 -22.94
N PHE A 219 -12.90 8.70 -21.89
CA PHE A 219 -12.20 9.82 -21.26
C PHE A 219 -11.24 10.54 -22.21
N SER A 220 -10.51 9.79 -23.04
CA SER A 220 -9.61 10.33 -24.06
C SER A 220 -10.37 11.17 -25.11
N ARG A 221 -11.57 10.72 -25.51
CA ARG A 221 -12.44 11.44 -26.44
C ARG A 221 -13.06 12.68 -25.80
N GLU A 222 -13.56 12.55 -24.58
CA GLU A 222 -14.21 13.65 -23.85
C GLU A 222 -13.25 14.81 -23.58
N LYS A 223 -12.02 14.50 -23.15
CA LYS A 223 -11.02 15.52 -22.79
C LYS A 223 -10.06 15.89 -23.91
N ASN A 224 -10.19 15.27 -25.10
CA ASN A 224 -9.30 15.45 -26.25
C ASN A 224 -7.81 15.33 -25.88
N ILE A 225 -7.45 14.23 -25.19
CA ILE A 225 -6.10 13.95 -24.72
C ILE A 225 -5.66 12.58 -25.22
N LYS A 226 -4.39 12.47 -25.63
CA LYS A 226 -3.79 11.20 -26.03
C LYS A 226 -3.70 10.25 -24.83
N GLN A 227 -4.12 8.99 -25.00
CA GLN A 227 -4.04 7.95 -23.97
C GLN A 227 -2.67 7.85 -23.30
N ARG A 228 -1.59 8.00 -24.08
CA ARG A 228 -0.22 8.04 -23.56
C ARG A 228 -0.05 9.07 -22.43
N SER A 229 -0.56 10.28 -22.62
CA SER A 229 -0.46 11.35 -21.60
C SER A 229 -1.25 11.01 -20.36
N ILE A 230 -2.40 10.33 -20.51
CA ILE A 230 -3.23 9.87 -19.39
C ILE A 230 -2.45 8.84 -18.56
N PHE A 231 -1.80 7.87 -19.21
CA PHE A 231 -0.96 6.90 -18.53
C PHE A 231 0.26 7.54 -17.85
N GLU A 232 0.94 8.47 -18.51
CA GLU A 232 2.09 9.18 -17.93
C GLU A 232 1.69 9.96 -16.67
N THR A 233 0.60 10.73 -16.73
CA THR A 233 0.08 11.47 -15.58
C THR A 233 -0.36 10.53 -14.46
N ALA A 234 -1.12 9.47 -14.78
CA ALA A 234 -1.57 8.49 -13.79
C ALA A 234 -0.40 7.78 -13.10
N LEU A 235 0.65 7.43 -13.85
CA LEU A 235 1.86 6.82 -13.30
C LEU A 235 2.62 7.80 -12.39
N ILE A 236 2.73 9.07 -12.78
CA ILE A 236 3.37 10.11 -11.96
C ILE A 236 2.61 10.30 -10.65
N GLU A 237 1.29 10.42 -10.70
CA GLU A 237 0.47 10.56 -9.49
C GLU A 237 0.51 9.32 -8.61
N PHE A 238 0.48 8.13 -9.22
CA PHE A 238 0.67 6.87 -8.50
C PHE A 238 2.03 6.89 -7.79
N LEU A 239 3.12 7.18 -8.48
CA LEU A 239 4.45 7.22 -7.87
C LEU A 239 4.55 8.25 -6.73
N LYS A 240 3.94 9.44 -6.89
CA LYS A 240 3.85 10.44 -5.81
C LYS A 240 3.12 9.88 -4.58
N LYS A 241 1.95 9.26 -4.76
CA LYS A 241 1.15 8.66 -3.68
C LYS A 241 1.91 7.55 -2.92
N TYR A 242 2.82 6.84 -3.58
CA TYR A 242 3.60 5.75 -2.99
C TYR A 242 5.04 6.14 -2.60
N GLY A 243 5.28 7.44 -2.33
CA GLY A 243 6.53 7.90 -1.71
C GLY A 243 7.71 8.04 -2.67
N TYR A 244 7.47 8.18 -3.98
CA TYR A 244 8.48 8.55 -4.99
C TYR A 244 8.41 10.03 -5.39
N GLU A 245 7.83 10.88 -4.55
CA GLU A 245 7.61 12.29 -4.86
C GLU A 245 8.93 13.04 -5.13
N SER A 246 9.97 12.79 -4.34
CA SER A 246 11.28 13.45 -4.50
C SER A 246 11.96 13.04 -5.80
N GLU A 247 11.90 11.77 -6.16
CA GLU A 247 12.45 11.24 -7.41
C GLU A 247 11.69 11.77 -8.62
N VAL A 248 10.36 11.83 -8.53
CA VAL A 248 9.49 12.40 -9.57
C VAL A 248 9.78 13.88 -9.75
N LYS A 249 9.88 14.68 -8.68
CA LYS A 249 10.26 16.11 -8.76
C LYS A 249 11.62 16.29 -9.43
N SER A 250 12.62 15.51 -9.01
CA SER A 250 13.96 15.52 -9.61
C SER A 250 13.95 15.19 -11.11
N LYS A 251 13.01 14.37 -11.59
CA LYS A 251 12.90 13.99 -13.01
C LYS A 251 12.06 14.95 -13.84
N LEU A 252 11.22 15.77 -13.21
CA LEU A 252 10.34 16.72 -13.89
C LEU A 252 10.97 18.10 -14.15
N ASN A 253 12.25 18.31 -13.81
CA ASN A 253 12.93 19.61 -13.92
C ASN A 253 12.08 20.77 -13.37
N CYS A 254 11.49 20.58 -12.19
CA CYS A 254 10.78 21.60 -11.43
C CYS A 254 11.56 21.93 -10.15
#